data_AF-A0A7K3WP01-F1
#
_entry.id   AF-A0A7K3WP01-F1
#
_cell.length_a   1.000
_cell.length_b   1.000
_cell.length_c   1.000
_cell.angle_alpha   90.00
_cell.angle_beta   90.00
_cell.angle_gamma   90.00
#
_symmetry.space_group_name_H-M   'P 1'
#
loop_
_entity.id
_entity.type
_entity.pdbx_description
1 polymer ?
#
loop_
_entity_poly.entity_id
_entity_poly.type
_entity_poly.pdbx_seq_one_letter_code
_entity_poly.pdbx_strand_id
1 'polypeptide(L)'
;MKFGIRTTQIILVLGALILITGLVLAPRIPAEKQLQAEINPVNLKLQQAAAMVQNGENPMQGIAMMREILEEDSTNVDVHWQLAQFSLTSRQIENAAFRFSKVIEFDSEQKYPQAYFWLAQTELELDHKEEAIVLLEKYLTLETDTVVINGVAQMLEKLKQDIH
;
A
#
# COMPACT_ATOMS: atom_id res chain seq x y z
N MET A 1 -19.77 5.79 -66.09
CA MET A 1 -19.48 4.85 -64.98
C MET A 1 -19.49 5.66 -63.68
N LYS A 2 -20.63 5.70 -62.97
CA LYS A 2 -20.79 6.51 -61.75
C LYS A 2 -20.28 5.71 -60.54
N PHE A 3 -19.14 6.09 -59.99
CA PHE A 3 -18.66 5.57 -58.70
C PHE A 3 -19.49 6.18 -57.58
N GLY A 4 -20.54 5.49 -57.15
CA GLY A 4 -21.30 5.83 -55.95
C GLY A 4 -20.60 5.29 -54.71
N ILE A 5 -19.84 6.14 -54.02
CA ILE A 5 -19.22 5.79 -52.74
C ILE A 5 -20.36 5.60 -51.72
N ARG A 6 -20.45 4.40 -51.14
CA ARG A 6 -21.48 4.06 -50.14
C ARG A 6 -21.21 4.84 -48.86
N THR A 7 -22.24 5.42 -48.24
CA THR A 7 -22.18 6.22 -47.00
C THR A 7 -21.40 5.53 -45.87
N THR A 8 -21.45 4.20 -45.79
CA THR A 8 -20.67 3.41 -44.82
C THR A 8 -19.16 3.51 -45.02
N GLN A 9 -18.68 3.63 -46.27
CA GLN A 9 -17.25 3.79 -46.57
C GLN A 9 -16.75 5.20 -46.22
N ILE A 10 -17.61 6.22 -46.37
CA ILE A 10 -17.27 7.61 -45.98
C ILE A 10 -17.12 7.73 -44.47
N ILE A 11 -18.00 7.07 -43.69
CA ILE A 11 -17.93 7.07 -42.22
C ILE A 11 -16.66 6.37 -41.73
N LEU A 12 -16.26 5.25 -42.34
CA LEU A 12 -15.03 4.54 -41.99
C LEU A 12 -13.78 5.37 -42.29
N VAL A 13 -13.73 6.06 -43.43
CA VAL A 13 -12.59 6.90 -43.80
C VAL A 13 -12.50 8.15 -42.92
N LEU A 14 -13.63 8.79 -42.59
CA LEU A 14 -13.65 9.93 -41.67
C LEU A 14 -13.30 9.53 -40.23
N GLY A 15 -13.79 8.39 -39.76
CA GLY A 15 -13.44 7.85 -38.43
C GLY A 15 -11.96 7.52 -38.31
N ALA A 16 -11.36 6.93 -39.36
CA ALA A 16 -9.93 6.66 -39.42
C ALA A 16 -9.10 7.96 -39.43
N LEU A 17 -9.56 8.99 -40.14
CA LEU A 17 -8.89 10.29 -40.19
C LEU A 17 -8.90 11.01 -38.84
N ILE A 18 -10.05 10.99 -38.13
CA ILE A 18 -10.17 11.57 -36.78
C ILE A 18 -9.26 10.84 -35.79
N LEU A 19 -9.19 9.50 -35.85
CA LEU A 19 -8.28 8.70 -35.02
C LEU A 19 -6.81 9.05 -35.28
N ILE A 20 -6.41 9.17 -36.55
CA ILE A 20 -5.03 9.52 -36.92
C ILE A 20 -4.71 10.95 -36.48
N THR A 21 -5.60 11.91 -36.70
CA THR A 21 -5.39 13.29 -36.23
C THR A 21 -5.36 13.40 -34.71
N GLY A 22 -6.20 12.63 -34.01
CA GLY A 22 -6.21 12.56 -32.55
C GLY A 22 -4.94 11.94 -31.97
N LEU A 23 -4.37 10.93 -32.64
CA LEU A 23 -3.08 10.33 -32.25
C LEU A 23 -1.90 11.29 -32.48
N VAL A 24 -1.97 12.15 -33.50
CA VAL A 24 -0.91 13.11 -33.85
C VAL A 24 -0.96 14.37 -32.98
N LEU A 25 -2.16 14.81 -32.55
CA LEU A 25 -2.38 16.00 -31.72
C LEU A 25 -2.62 15.70 -30.23
N ALA A 26 -2.65 14.43 -29.81
CA ALA A 26 -2.56 14.10 -28.39
C ALA A 26 -1.31 14.78 -27.83
N PRO A 27 -1.43 15.61 -26.78
CA PRO A 27 -0.26 16.27 -26.21
C PRO A 27 0.73 15.16 -25.83
N ARG A 28 1.85 15.10 -26.57
CA ARG A 28 2.98 14.26 -26.18
C ARG A 28 3.50 14.88 -24.90
N ILE A 29 3.04 14.39 -23.75
CA ILE A 29 3.73 14.65 -22.50
C ILE A 29 5.17 14.19 -22.78
N PRO A 30 6.17 15.08 -22.76
CA PRO A 30 7.56 14.67 -22.97
C PRO A 30 7.83 13.52 -22.01
N ALA A 31 8.45 12.43 -22.47
CA ALA A 31 8.76 11.27 -21.62
C ALA A 31 9.49 11.68 -20.32
N GLU A 32 10.20 12.80 -20.37
CA GLU A 32 10.84 13.49 -19.25
C GLU A 32 9.89 13.92 -18.11
N LYS A 33 8.59 14.13 -18.37
CA LYS A 33 7.57 14.44 -17.35
C LYS A 33 6.79 13.22 -16.85
N GLN A 34 6.86 12.08 -17.55
CA GLN A 34 6.28 10.83 -17.06
C GLN A 34 7.24 10.08 -16.12
N LEU A 35 8.52 10.44 -16.14
CA LEU A 35 9.60 9.78 -15.39
C LEU A 35 10.36 10.76 -14.47
N GLN A 36 9.62 11.65 -13.80
CA GLN A 36 10.12 12.36 -12.62
C GLN A 36 9.43 11.81 -11.37
N ALA A 37 9.45 10.49 -11.21
CA ALA A 37 9.60 9.97 -9.86
C ALA A 37 11.03 10.34 -9.47
N GLU A 38 11.18 11.44 -8.74
CA GLU A 38 12.44 11.80 -8.10
C GLU A 38 13.01 10.53 -7.48
N ILE A 39 14.17 10.06 -7.96
CA ILE A 39 14.80 8.86 -7.40
C ILE A 39 15.20 9.24 -5.98
N ASN A 40 14.31 9.00 -5.03
CA ASN A 40 14.60 9.20 -3.62
C ASN A 40 15.57 8.07 -3.21
N PRO A 41 16.84 8.39 -2.91
CA PRO A 41 17.84 7.37 -2.60
C PRO A 41 17.47 6.56 -1.36
N VAL A 42 16.73 7.14 -0.41
CA VAL A 42 16.23 6.45 0.79
C VAL A 42 15.20 5.39 0.40
N ASN A 43 14.26 5.73 -0.48
CA ASN A 43 13.25 4.77 -0.96
C ASN A 43 13.89 3.61 -1.73
N LEU A 44 14.91 3.90 -2.56
CA LEU A 44 15.66 2.86 -3.26
C LEU A 44 16.40 1.94 -2.28
N LYS A 45 17.08 2.50 -1.27
CA LYS A 45 17.74 1.74 -0.20
C LYS A 45 16.74 0.85 0.55
N LEU A 46 15.57 1.39 0.89
CA LEU A 46 14.50 0.63 1.54
C LEU A 46 14.01 -0.54 0.67
N GLN A 47 13.77 -0.31 -0.63
CA GLN A 47 13.33 -1.36 -1.55
C GLN A 47 14.37 -2.48 -1.68
N GLN A 48 15.65 -2.12 -1.83
CA GLN A 48 16.75 -3.08 -1.86
C GLN A 48 16.82 -3.90 -0.57
N ALA A 49 16.71 -3.23 0.58
CA ALA A 49 16.69 -3.88 1.88
C ALA A 49 15.51 -4.85 2.04
N ALA A 50 14.31 -4.45 1.61
CA ALA A 50 13.12 -5.30 1.67
C ALA A 50 13.28 -6.56 0.79
N ALA A 51 13.83 -6.41 -0.42
CA ALA A 51 14.09 -7.53 -1.31
C ALA A 51 15.08 -8.55 -0.70
N MET A 52 16.13 -8.09 0.00
CA MET A 52 17.07 -8.99 0.68
C MET A 52 16.40 -9.84 1.77
N VAL A 53 15.41 -9.28 2.47
CA VAL A 53 14.63 -10.03 3.48
C VAL A 53 13.66 -11.00 2.80
N GLN A 54 12.90 -10.53 1.82
CA GLN A 54 11.86 -11.32 1.14
C GLN A 54 12.43 -12.51 0.38
N ASN A 55 13.57 -12.35 -0.28
CA ASN A 55 14.20 -13.41 -1.08
C ASN A 55 15.00 -14.40 -0.22
N GLY A 56 15.21 -14.12 1.07
CA GLY A 56 16.00 -14.98 1.94
C GLY A 56 17.51 -14.94 1.68
N GLU A 57 17.99 -14.09 0.77
CA GLU A 57 19.41 -14.04 0.37
C GLU A 57 20.30 -13.52 1.50
N ASN A 58 19.97 -12.35 2.06
CA ASN A 58 20.68 -11.75 3.19
C ASN A 58 19.71 -11.04 4.14
N PRO A 59 18.78 -11.74 4.82
CA PRO A 59 17.72 -11.10 5.60
C PRO A 59 18.25 -10.20 6.72
N MET A 60 19.30 -10.62 7.41
CA MET A 60 19.90 -9.81 8.48
C MET A 60 20.47 -8.49 7.96
N GLN A 61 21.09 -8.51 6.77
CA GLN A 61 21.61 -7.30 6.15
C GLN A 61 20.48 -6.37 5.71
N GLY A 62 19.39 -6.92 5.16
CA GLY A 62 18.18 -6.15 4.85
C GLY A 62 17.63 -5.43 6.08
N ILE A 63 17.48 -6.14 7.19
CA ILE A 63 17.03 -5.55 8.47
C ILE A 63 18.03 -4.48 8.97
N ALA A 64 19.34 -4.72 8.86
CA ALA A 64 20.35 -3.75 9.26
C ALA A 64 20.26 -2.45 8.45
N MET A 65 20.12 -2.55 7.12
CA MET A 65 19.97 -1.37 6.27
C MET A 65 18.69 -0.58 6.58
N MET A 66 17.60 -1.25 6.92
CA MET A 66 16.38 -0.57 7.38
C MET A 66 16.61 0.17 8.71
N ARG A 67 17.35 -0.43 9.63
CA ARG A 67 17.71 0.23 10.90
C ARG A 67 18.58 1.46 10.68
N GLU A 68 19.54 1.41 9.76
CA GLU A 68 20.33 2.60 9.39
C GLU A 68 19.46 3.74 8.88
N ILE A 69 18.42 3.45 8.07
CA ILE A 69 17.48 4.49 7.64
C ILE A 69 16.77 5.12 8.84
N LEU A 70 16.40 4.32 9.86
CA LEU A 70 15.78 4.83 11.09
C LEU A 70 16.74 5.57 12.02
N GLU A 71 18.05 5.34 11.89
CA GLU A 71 19.06 6.14 12.60
C GLU A 71 19.15 7.55 12.00
N GLU A 72 18.96 7.68 10.68
CA GLU A 72 18.92 8.96 9.97
C GLU A 72 17.56 9.67 10.13
N ASP A 73 16.46 8.92 10.01
CA ASP A 73 15.09 9.39 10.17
C ASP A 73 14.25 8.36 10.94
N SER A 74 14.17 8.54 12.25
CA SER A 74 13.43 7.64 13.15
C SER A 74 11.91 7.64 12.92
N THR A 75 11.40 8.60 12.16
CA THR A 75 9.97 8.76 11.85
C THR A 75 9.58 8.19 10.49
N ASN A 76 10.52 7.57 9.77
CA ASN A 76 10.26 7.02 8.45
C ASN A 76 9.20 5.90 8.49
N VAL A 77 7.96 6.27 8.11
CA VAL A 77 6.78 5.41 8.20
C VAL A 77 6.91 4.15 7.34
N ASP A 78 7.53 4.26 6.16
CA ASP A 78 7.68 3.15 5.23
C ASP A 78 8.61 2.07 5.79
N VAL A 79 9.65 2.47 6.52
CA VAL A 79 10.56 1.55 7.19
C VAL A 79 9.88 0.84 8.35
N HIS A 80 9.13 1.56 9.20
CA HIS A 80 8.37 0.93 10.29
C HIS A 80 7.35 -0.05 9.75
N TRP A 81 6.66 0.27 8.64
CA TRP A 81 5.73 -0.63 7.97
C TRP A 81 6.41 -1.92 7.51
N GLN A 82 7.54 -1.84 6.80
CA GLN A 82 8.27 -3.02 6.34
C GLN A 82 8.78 -3.88 7.49
N LEU A 83 9.37 -3.25 8.51
CA LEU A 83 9.85 -3.96 9.70
C LEU A 83 8.71 -4.65 10.45
N ALA A 84 7.54 -4.02 10.57
CA ALA A 84 6.36 -4.64 11.20
C ALA A 84 5.92 -5.91 10.46
N GLN A 85 5.81 -5.86 9.14
CA GLN A 85 5.43 -7.00 8.29
C GLN A 85 6.42 -8.16 8.41
N PHE A 86 7.73 -7.86 8.45
CA PHE A 86 8.76 -8.88 8.65
C PHE A 86 8.77 -9.46 10.06
N SER A 87 8.56 -8.63 11.08
CA SER A 87 8.39 -9.10 12.46
C SER A 87 7.19 -10.04 12.58
N LEU A 88 6.05 -9.70 11.97
CA LEU A 88 4.87 -10.56 11.96
C LEU A 88 5.15 -11.89 11.25
N THR A 89 5.75 -11.85 10.06
CA THR A 89 6.10 -13.05 9.27
C THR A 89 7.06 -13.98 10.02
N SER A 90 8.01 -13.40 10.77
CA SER A 90 8.97 -14.14 11.60
C SER A 90 8.46 -14.48 13.01
N ARG A 91 7.16 -14.27 13.28
CA ARG A 91 6.49 -14.55 14.58
C ARG A 91 7.06 -13.76 15.76
N GLN A 92 7.69 -12.62 15.51
CA GLN A 92 8.13 -11.68 16.55
C GLN A 92 7.00 -10.70 16.88
N ILE A 93 5.97 -11.18 17.58
CA ILE A 93 4.69 -10.47 17.74
C ILE A 93 4.84 -9.12 18.47
N GLU A 94 5.58 -9.06 19.58
CA GLU A 94 5.83 -7.81 20.31
C GLU A 94 6.53 -6.76 19.44
N ASN A 95 7.51 -7.20 18.64
CA ASN A 95 8.21 -6.31 17.71
C ASN A 95 7.27 -5.82 16.60
N ALA A 96 6.38 -6.67 16.10
CA ALA A 96 5.38 -6.29 15.12
C ALA A 96 4.41 -5.25 15.69
N ALA A 97 3.86 -5.48 16.89
CA ALA A 97 2.99 -4.56 17.60
C ALA A 97 3.66 -3.19 17.81
N PHE A 98 4.91 -3.19 18.31
CA PHE A 98 5.69 -1.96 18.47
C PHE A 98 5.86 -1.21 17.14
N ARG A 99 6.16 -1.91 16.03
CA ARG A 99 6.38 -1.25 14.75
C ARG A 99 5.08 -0.74 14.11
N PHE A 100 3.98 -1.49 14.20
CA PHE A 100 2.69 -0.99 13.72
C PHE A 100 2.20 0.23 14.51
N SER A 101 2.44 0.28 15.82
CA SER A 101 2.12 1.49 16.59
C SER A 101 2.94 2.71 16.15
N LYS A 102 4.21 2.51 15.78
CA LYS A 102 5.03 3.57 15.15
C LYS A 102 4.54 3.99 13.77
N VAL A 103 4.01 3.07 12.96
CA VAL A 103 3.34 3.45 11.72
C VAL A 103 2.16 4.37 12.02
N ILE A 104 1.29 3.99 12.96
CA ILE A 104 0.12 4.81 13.35
C ILE A 104 0.56 6.19 13.89
N GLU A 105 1.64 6.25 14.67
CA GLU A 105 2.17 7.49 15.25
C GLU A 105 2.68 8.47 14.20
N PHE A 106 3.37 7.97 13.16
CA PHE A 106 4.06 8.80 12.18
C PHE A 106 3.32 8.96 10.84
N ASP A 107 2.31 8.13 10.57
CA ASP A 107 1.51 8.19 9.33
C ASP A 107 0.46 9.30 9.35
N SER A 108 0.90 10.56 9.29
CA SER A 108 0.02 11.72 9.28
C SER A 108 -0.90 11.80 8.04
N GLU A 109 -0.51 11.17 6.93
CA GLU A 109 -1.25 11.17 5.67
C GLU A 109 -2.19 9.97 5.52
N GLN A 110 -2.22 9.06 6.50
CA GLN A 110 -3.01 7.82 6.44
C GLN A 110 -2.68 6.99 5.19
N LYS A 111 -1.38 6.87 4.88
CA LYS A 111 -0.86 6.01 3.81
C LYS A 111 -1.07 4.52 4.12
N TYR A 112 -1.09 4.14 5.40
CA TYR A 112 -1.18 2.77 5.90
C TYR A 112 -2.30 2.63 6.95
N PRO A 113 -3.57 2.85 6.58
CA PRO A 113 -4.69 2.63 7.51
C PRO A 113 -4.75 1.17 8.01
N GLN A 114 -4.20 0.24 7.24
CA GLN A 114 -4.08 -1.18 7.62
C GLN A 114 -3.17 -1.41 8.84
N ALA A 115 -2.35 -0.45 9.25
CA ALA A 115 -1.57 -0.56 10.47
C ALA A 115 -2.45 -0.73 11.72
N TYR A 116 -3.65 -0.12 11.74
CA TYR A 116 -4.63 -0.34 12.82
C TYR A 116 -5.13 -1.78 12.85
N PHE A 117 -5.48 -2.33 11.67
CA PHE A 117 -5.89 -3.73 11.58
C PHE A 117 -4.78 -4.67 12.03
N TRP A 118 -3.56 -4.50 11.51
CA TRP A 118 -2.46 -5.40 11.85
C TRP A 118 -2.00 -5.25 13.31
N LEU A 119 -2.04 -4.04 13.88
CA LEU A 119 -1.80 -3.85 15.30
C LEU A 119 -2.87 -4.61 16.11
N ALA A 120 -4.15 -4.50 15.75
CA ALA A 120 -5.21 -5.25 16.43
C ALA A 120 -4.96 -6.76 16.38
N GLN A 121 -4.55 -7.29 15.23
CA GLN A 121 -4.21 -8.72 15.12
C GLN A 121 -3.04 -9.10 16.03
N THR A 122 -2.01 -8.25 16.14
CA THR A 122 -0.89 -8.51 17.06
C THR A 122 -1.31 -8.41 18.53
N GLU A 123 -2.19 -7.47 18.89
CA GLU A 123 -2.73 -7.35 20.25
C GLU A 123 -3.59 -8.56 20.62
N LEU A 124 -4.38 -9.11 19.69
CA LEU A 124 -5.11 -10.36 19.90
C LEU A 124 -4.19 -11.55 20.15
N GLU A 125 -3.05 -11.64 19.43
CA GLU A 125 -2.06 -12.68 19.69
C GLU A 125 -1.37 -12.53 21.06
N LEU A 126 -1.34 -11.32 21.60
CA LEU A 126 -0.83 -11.00 22.94
C LEU A 126 -1.92 -11.07 24.03
N ASP A 127 -3.13 -11.51 23.69
CA ASP A 127 -4.30 -11.59 24.58
C ASP A 127 -4.81 -10.22 25.10
N HIS A 128 -4.48 -9.14 24.40
CA HIS A 128 -4.93 -7.77 24.67
C HIS A 128 -6.21 -7.44 23.85
N LYS A 129 -7.32 -8.10 24.21
CA LYS A 129 -8.56 -8.08 23.40
C LYS A 129 -9.25 -6.71 23.40
N GLU A 130 -9.26 -6.02 24.52
CA GLU A 130 -9.87 -4.70 24.67
C GLU A 130 -9.18 -3.67 23.77
N GLU A 131 -7.85 -3.67 23.74
CA GLU A 131 -7.04 -2.83 22.86
C GLU A 131 -7.31 -3.15 21.39
N ALA A 132 -7.36 -4.43 21.03
CA ALA A 132 -7.67 -4.86 19.68
C ALA A 132 -9.04 -4.36 19.18
N ILE A 133 -10.07 -4.39 20.05
CA ILE A 133 -11.40 -3.88 19.71
C ILE A 133 -11.36 -2.40 19.32
N VAL A 134 -10.66 -1.57 20.12
CA VAL A 134 -10.54 -0.13 19.84
C VAL A 134 -9.83 0.12 18.50
N LEU A 135 -8.80 -0.66 18.20
CA LEU A 135 -8.05 -0.56 16.96
C LEU A 135 -8.88 -0.97 15.73
N LEU A 136 -9.66 -2.04 15.84
CA LEU A 136 -10.56 -2.48 14.76
C LEU A 136 -11.69 -1.49 14.51
N GLU A 137 -12.27 -0.93 15.57
CA GLU A 137 -13.26 0.16 15.45
C GLU A 137 -12.65 1.35 14.70
N LYS A 138 -11.43 1.73 15.05
CA LYS A 138 -10.73 2.80 14.34
C LYS A 138 -10.49 2.45 12.86
N TYR A 139 -10.04 1.22 12.57
CA TYR A 139 -9.81 0.77 11.19
C TYR A 139 -11.08 0.83 10.34
N LEU A 140 -12.23 0.43 10.88
CA LEU A 140 -13.52 0.50 10.18
C LEU A 140 -13.93 1.93 9.78
N THR A 141 -13.41 2.97 10.46
CA THR A 141 -13.65 4.36 10.06
C THR A 141 -12.78 4.84 8.90
N LEU A 142 -11.71 4.09 8.59
CA LEU A 142 -10.71 4.45 7.58
C LEU A 142 -10.83 3.60 6.31
N GLU A 143 -11.34 2.37 6.43
CA GLU A 143 -11.51 1.46 5.29
C GLU A 143 -12.73 1.86 4.44
N THR A 144 -12.62 1.62 3.13
CA THR A 144 -13.67 1.94 2.14
C THR A 144 -14.13 0.71 1.36
N ASP A 145 -13.31 -0.36 1.31
CA ASP A 145 -13.71 -1.61 0.69
C ASP A 145 -14.79 -2.31 1.54
N THR A 146 -15.99 -2.41 0.98
CA THR A 146 -17.16 -2.97 1.68
C THR A 146 -16.97 -4.44 2.07
N VAL A 147 -16.21 -5.23 1.29
CA VAL A 147 -15.93 -6.63 1.61
C VAL A 147 -15.04 -6.70 2.85
N VAL A 148 -14.00 -5.85 2.90
CA VAL A 148 -13.10 -5.76 4.06
C VAL A 148 -13.86 -5.27 5.30
N ILE A 149 -14.65 -4.19 5.17
CA ILE A 149 -15.48 -3.64 6.24
C ILE A 149 -16.37 -4.72 6.85
N ASN A 150 -17.11 -5.46 6.01
CA ASN A 150 -18.01 -6.50 6.50
C ASN A 150 -17.26 -7.64 7.22
N GLY A 151 -16.09 -8.04 6.69
CA GLY A 151 -15.25 -9.06 7.34
C GLY A 151 -14.75 -8.62 8.71
N VAL A 152 -14.26 -7.39 8.82
CA VAL A 152 -13.77 -6.84 10.09
C VAL A 152 -14.91 -6.58 11.08
N ALA A 153 -16.06 -6.11 10.63
CA ALA A 153 -17.23 -5.90 11.49
C ALA A 153 -17.70 -7.23 12.13
N GLN A 154 -17.75 -8.31 11.35
CA GLN A 154 -18.08 -9.64 11.89
C GLN A 154 -17.04 -10.15 12.90
N MET A 155 -15.75 -9.90 12.66
CA MET A 155 -14.70 -10.24 13.61
C MET A 155 -14.86 -9.46 14.92
N LEU A 156 -15.13 -8.16 14.83
CA LEU A 156 -15.35 -7.27 15.96
C LEU A 156 -16.57 -7.68 16.81
N GLU A 157 -17.67 -8.07 16.17
CA GLU A 157 -18.86 -8.58 16.87
C GLU A 157 -18.56 -9.83 17.71
N LYS A 158 -17.80 -10.78 17.14
CA LYS A 158 -17.40 -12.00 17.86
C LYS A 158 -16.50 -11.68 19.06
N LEU A 159 -15.50 -10.83 18.87
CA LEU A 159 -14.60 -10.43 19.96
C LEU A 159 -15.36 -9.76 21.12
N LYS A 160 -16.35 -8.93 20.82
CA LYS A 160 -17.19 -8.28 21.85
C LYS A 160 -18.06 -9.27 22.61
N GLN A 161 -18.50 -10.36 21.97
CA GLN A 161 -19.25 -11.42 22.65
C GLN A 161 -18.36 -12.22 23.59
N ASP A 162 -17.09 -12.44 23.24
CA ASP A 162 -16.15 -13.24 24.04
C ASP A 162 -15.68 -12.57 25.33
N ILE A 163 -15.87 -11.25 25.48
CA ILE A 163 -15.49 -10.47 26.67
C ILE A 163 -16.64 -10.38 27.70
N HIS A 164 -17.86 -10.81 27.32
CA HIS A 164 -19.05 -10.82 28.18
C HIS A 164 -19.32 -12.20 28.78
#